data_AF-A0A3L6FX86-F1
#
_entry.id   AF-A0A3L6FX86-F1
#
_cell.length_a   1.000
_cell.length_b   1.000
_cell.length_c   1.000
_cell.angle_alpha   90.00
_cell.angle_beta   90.00
_cell.angle_gamma   90.00
#
_symmetry.space_group_name_H-M   'P 1'
#
loop_
_entity.id
_entity.type
_entity.pdbx_description
1 polymer ?
#
loop_
_entity_poly.entity_id
_entity_poly.type
_entity_poly.pdbx_seq_one_letter_code
_entity_poly.pdbx_strand_id
1 'polypeptide(L)'
;MPKQIHEIKDFLLTARRKDARSVRIKRAKDAVKFKVRCSRYLYTLCVHDADKANKLKQSLPPGDGLDIHYSVILLDIRRFFHN
;
A
#
# COMPACT_ATOMS: atom_id res chain seq x y z
N MET A 1 12.75 -0.81 13.00
CA MET A 1 13.46 -0.84 11.70
C MET A 1 12.48 -0.98 10.55
N PRO A 2 12.63 -0.20 9.46
CA PRO A 2 11.85 -0.38 8.23
C PRO A 2 12.29 -1.65 7.48
N LYS A 3 11.37 -2.25 6.72
CA LYS A 3 11.63 -3.39 5.84
C LYS A 3 11.33 -3.02 4.40
N GLN A 4 12.18 -3.45 3.47
CA GLN A 4 11.96 -3.27 2.04
C GLN A 4 11.31 -4.50 1.44
N ILE A 5 10.34 -4.28 0.56
CA ILE A 5 9.73 -5.30 -0.29
C ILE A 5 10.25 -5.06 -1.72
N HIS A 6 10.66 -6.13 -2.39
CA HIS A 6 11.18 -6.09 -3.76
C HIS A 6 10.10 -6.40 -4.79
N GLU A 7 9.19 -7.32 -4.46
CA GLU A 7 8.15 -7.80 -5.36
C GLU A 7 6.78 -7.15 -5.11
N ILE A 8 6.05 -6.85 -6.19
CA ILE A 8 4.70 -6.29 -6.09
C ILE A 8 3.73 -7.27 -5.43
N LYS A 9 3.89 -8.57 -5.69
CA LYS A 9 3.06 -9.64 -5.10
C LYS A 9 3.11 -9.61 -3.57
N ASP A 10 4.31 -9.53 -3.01
CA ASP A 10 4.53 -9.46 -1.56
C ASP A 10 3.95 -8.19 -0.94
N PHE A 11 3.99 -7.08 -1.68
CA PHE A 11 3.36 -5.83 -1.26
C PHE A 11 1.84 -5.98 -1.15
N LEU A 12 1.19 -6.56 -2.17
CA LEU A 12 -0.26 -6.79 -2.16
C LEU A 12 -0.67 -7.75 -1.04
N LEU A 13 0.10 -8.82 -0.80
CA LEU A 13 -0.12 -9.71 0.33
C LEU A 13 0.02 -8.97 1.66
N THR A 14 1.05 -8.12 1.80
CA THR A 14 1.29 -7.35 3.01
C THR A 14 0.19 -6.33 3.29
N ALA A 15 -0.32 -5.65 2.26
CA ALA A 15 -1.42 -4.70 2.36
C ALA A 15 -2.75 -5.34 2.79
N ARG A 16 -2.95 -6.63 2.48
CA ARG A 16 -4.14 -7.40 2.88
C ARG A 16 -4.05 -8.03 4.27
N ARG A 17 -2.89 -7.98 4.93
CA ARG A 17 -2.73 -8.62 6.25
C ARG A 17 -3.60 -7.94 7.30
N LYS A 18 -4.11 -8.72 8.25
CA LYS A 18 -4.95 -8.22 9.35
C LYS A 18 -4.29 -7.15 10.23
N ASP A 19 -2.96 -7.11 10.26
CA ASP A 19 -2.16 -6.17 11.05
C ASP A 19 -1.75 -4.92 10.25
N ALA A 20 -2.08 -4.85 8.96
CA ALA A 20 -1.90 -3.64 8.16
C ALA A 20 -2.91 -2.58 8.59
N ARG A 21 -2.41 -1.40 8.93
CA ARG A 21 -3.18 -0.27 9.46
C ARG A 21 -3.32 0.86 8.46
N SER A 22 -2.30 1.09 7.63
CA SER A 22 -2.37 2.12 6.60
C SER A 22 -1.35 1.94 5.47
N VAL A 23 -1.57 2.57 4.30
CA VAL A 23 -0.67 2.50 3.14
C VAL A 23 -0.34 3.89 2.62
N ARG A 24 0.82 4.47 2.97
CA ARG A 24 1.22 5.79 2.48
C ARG A 24 1.95 5.71 1.14
N ILE A 25 1.50 6.45 0.14
CA ILE A 25 2.20 6.59 -1.15
C ILE A 25 3.04 7.86 -1.10
N LYS A 26 4.36 7.74 -1.26
CA LYS A 26 5.29 8.88 -1.32
C LYS A 26 5.93 8.94 -2.70
N ARG A 27 5.68 10.03 -3.44
CA ARG A 27 6.43 10.35 -4.66
C ARG A 27 7.81 10.89 -4.29
N ALA A 28 8.85 10.35 -4.89
CA ALA A 28 10.21 10.86 -4.88
C ALA A 28 10.63 11.16 -6.33
N LYS A 29 11.79 11.80 -6.53
CA LYS A 29 12.25 12.28 -7.83
C LYS A 29 12.28 11.18 -8.90
N ASP A 30 12.83 10.01 -8.54
CA ASP A 30 13.06 8.90 -9.49
C ASP A 30 12.31 7.62 -9.10
N ALA A 31 11.43 7.69 -8.11
CA ALA A 31 10.69 6.52 -7.61
C ALA A 31 9.41 6.90 -6.87
N VAL A 32 8.41 6.04 -6.96
CA VAL A 32 7.23 6.06 -6.10
C VAL A 32 7.39 5.00 -5.03
N LYS A 33 7.27 5.40 -3.76
CA LYS A 33 7.41 4.53 -2.59
C LYS A 33 6.04 4.24 -1.98
N PHE A 34 5.61 2.99 -2.03
CA PHE A 34 4.40 2.52 -1.37
C PHE A 34 4.74 1.96 0.00
N LYS A 35 4.20 2.56 1.06
CA LYS A 35 4.60 2.27 2.45
C LYS A 35 3.43 1.70 3.25
N VAL A 36 3.46 0.41 3.54
CA VAL A 36 2.44 -0.24 4.39
C VAL A 36 2.87 -0.19 5.86
N ARG A 37 2.06 0.45 6.70
CA ARG A 37 2.23 0.42 8.15
C ARG A 37 1.54 -0.82 8.70
N CYS A 38 2.33 -1.77 9.22
CA CYS A 38 1.84 -2.87 10.03
C CYS A 38 2.05 -2.58 11.53
N SER A 39 1.60 -3.50 12.40
CA SER A 39 1.78 -3.37 13.85
C SER A 39 3.24 -3.18 14.28
N ARG A 40 4.17 -3.98 13.75
CA ARG A 40 5.59 -3.97 14.15
C ARG A 40 6.51 -3.25 13.16
N TYR A 41 6.23 -3.38 11.87
CA TYR A 41 7.14 -2.92 10.81
C TYR A 41 6.45 -1.95 9.85
N LEU A 42 7.26 -1.07 9.26
CA LEU A 42 6.87 -0.30 8.08
C LEU A 42 7.50 -1.00 6.87
N TYR A 43 6.67 -1.53 5.98
CA TYR A 43 7.11 -2.12 4.73
C TYR A 43 7.12 -1.07 3.64
N THR A 44 8.16 -1.03 2.82
CA THR A 44 8.27 -0.08 1.69
C THR A 44 8.56 -0.85 0.42
N LEU A 45 7.71 -0.67 -0.59
CA LEU A 45 7.98 -1.04 -1.98
C LEU A 45 8.43 0.21 -2.74
N CYS A 46 9.58 0.15 -3.39
CA CYS A 46 10.09 1.21 -4.27
C CYS A 46 9.83 0.82 -5.74
N VAL A 47 9.10 1.65 -6.47
CA VAL A 47 8.83 1.45 -7.90
C VAL A 47 9.42 2.61 -8.67
N HIS A 48 10.36 2.33 -9.57
CA HIS A 48 11.03 3.35 -10.38
C HIS A 48 10.27 3.69 -11.67
N ASP A 49 9.46 2.74 -12.15
CA ASP A 49 8.63 2.88 -13.34
C ASP A 49 7.31 3.60 -13.00
N ALA A 50 7.09 4.77 -13.62
CA ALA A 50 5.94 5.61 -13.36
C ALA A 50 4.62 4.97 -13.79
N ASP A 51 4.60 4.24 -14.91
CA ASP A 51 3.40 3.60 -15.44
C ASP A 51 2.97 2.43 -14.54
N LYS A 52 3.94 1.62 -14.09
CA LYS A 52 3.68 0.56 -13.11
C LYS A 52 3.18 1.14 -11.79
N ALA A 53 3.77 2.24 -11.33
CA ALA A 53 3.33 2.90 -10.11
C ALA A 53 1.90 3.45 -10.24
N ASN A 54 1.54 4.02 -11.39
CA ASN A 54 0.19 4.52 -11.65
C ASN A 54 -0.84 3.38 -11.70
N LYS A 55 -0.54 2.27 -12.37
CA LYS A 55 -1.39 1.07 -12.37
C LYS A 55 -1.58 0.53 -10.95
N LEU A 56 -0.50 0.40 -10.18
CA LEU A 56 -0.57 -0.07 -8.80
C LEU A 56 -1.39 0.87 -7.92
N LYS A 57 -1.28 2.19 -8.13
CA LYS A 57 -2.10 3.19 -7.45
C LYS A 57 -3.58 3.06 -7.80
N GLN A 58 -3.94 2.75 -9.05
CA GLN A 58 -5.32 2.52 -9.47
C GLN A 58 -5.91 1.21 -8.92
N SER A 59 -5.08 0.18 -8.74
CA SER A 59 -5.52 -1.07 -8.10
C SER A 59 -5.78 -0.92 -6.60
N LEU A 60 -5.25 0.14 -5.98
CA LEU A 60 -5.60 0.49 -4.61
C LEU A 60 -6.92 1.28 -4.63
N PRO A 61 -7.88 0.98 -3.74
CA PRO A 61 -9.16 1.65 -3.74
C PRO A 61 -8.99 3.16 -3.55
N PRO A 62 -9.79 3.99 -4.25
CA PRO A 62 -9.72 5.44 -4.15
C PRO A 62 -10.11 5.86 -2.73
N GLY A 63 -9.18 6.48 -2.00
CA GLY A 63 -9.45 7.21 -0.77
C GLY A 63 -9.23 8.70 -1.04
N ASP A 64 -10.20 9.52 -0.66
CA ASP A 64 -10.16 10.97 -0.86
C ASP A 64 -9.06 11.64 -0.04
N GLY A 65 -8.30 12.52 -0.68
CA GLY A 65 -7.56 13.59 -0.02
C GLY A 65 -6.15 13.25 0.46
N LEU A 66 -5.23 14.19 0.26
CA LEU A 66 -3.85 14.15 0.73
C LEU A 66 -3.78 13.79 2.24
N ASP A 67 -2.83 12.91 2.61
CA ASP A 67 -2.52 12.46 3.99
C ASP A 67 -3.53 11.54 4.71
N ILE A 68 -4.20 10.66 3.97
CA ILE A 68 -5.16 9.69 4.52
C ILE A 68 -4.55 8.60 5.43
N HIS A 69 -5.11 8.52 6.63
CA HIS A 69 -5.18 7.34 7.49
C HIS A 69 -6.03 6.25 6.78
N TYR A 70 -5.36 5.28 6.16
CA TYR A 70 -6.00 4.15 5.47
C TYR A 70 -6.51 3.04 6.42
N SER A 71 -7.25 3.40 7.47
CA SER A 71 -7.89 2.43 8.37
C SER A 71 -9.12 1.76 7.75
N VAL A 72 -9.70 2.33 6.69
CA VAL A 72 -10.99 1.87 6.12
C VAL A 72 -10.81 0.74 5.07
N ILE A 73 -9.65 0.66 4.42
CA ILE A 73 -9.37 -0.36 3.37
C ILE A 73 -9.38 -1.81 3.92
N LEU A 74 -9.02 -2.01 5.20
CA LEU A 74 -9.05 -3.36 5.78
C LEU A 74 -10.49 -3.86 6.03
N LEU A 75 -11.45 -2.95 6.16
CA LEU A 75 -12.87 -3.29 6.30
C LEU A 75 -13.51 -3.60 4.94
N ASP A 76 -13.21 -2.83 3.89
CA ASP A 76 -13.80 -3.07 2.57
C ASP A 76 -13.24 -4.32 1.87
N ILE A 77 -11.95 -4.63 1.98
CA ILE A 77 -11.40 -5.88 1.40
C ILE A 77 -11.94 -7.13 2.13
N ARG A 78 -12.29 -7.03 3.43
CA ARG A 78 -12.97 -8.12 4.15
C ARG A 78 -14.44 -8.24 3.77
N ARG A 79 -15.10 -7.13 3.44
CA ARG A 79 -16.52 -7.09 3.06
C ARG A 79 -16.75 -7.50 1.60
N PHE A 80 -15.76 -7.29 0.72
CA PHE A 80 -15.85 -7.65 -0.71
C PHE A 80 -15.54 -9.14 -1.01
N PHE A 81 -14.87 -9.85 -0.10
CA PHE A 81 -14.57 -11.30 -0.24
C PHE A 81 -15.50 -12.21 0.59
N HIS A 82 -16.56 -11.65 1.20
CA HIS A 82 -17.64 -12.42 1.81
C HIS A 82 -18.94 -12.14 1.05
N ASN A 83 -19.00 -12.70 -0.16
CA ASN A 83 -20.20 -13.11 -0.87
C ASN A 83 -19.80 -14.29 -1.75
#